data_AF-A0AAW5EAE1-F1
#
_entry.id   AF-A0AAW5EAE1-F1
#
_cell.length_a   1.000
_cell.length_b   1.000
_cell.length_c   1.000
_cell.angle_alpha   90.00
_cell.angle_beta   90.00
_cell.angle_gamma   90.00
#
_symmetry.space_group_name_H-M   'P 1'
#
loop_
_entity.id
_entity.type
_entity.pdbx_description
1 polymer ?
#
loop_
_entity_poly.entity_id
_entity_poly.type
_entity_poly.pdbx_seq_one_letter_code
_entity_poly.pdbx_strand_id
1 'polypeptide(L)' 'MLRILLLSVLCVFAFGKPIISVSIPPQAFFVEKIAKDSVEINILIPPNSDEHTMEF' A
#
# COMPACT_ATOMS: atom_id res chain seq x y z
N MET A 1 -30.30 -7.84 13.97
CA MET A 1 -29.54 -6.77 13.28
C MET A 1 -28.07 -6.71 13.73
N LEU A 2 -27.76 -6.72 15.04
CA LEU A 2 -26.38 -6.68 15.56
C LEU A 2 -25.43 -7.75 15.01
N ARG A 3 -25.88 -8.99 14.82
CA ARG A 3 -25.05 -10.08 14.25
C ARG A 3 -24.65 -9.82 12.79
N ILE A 4 -25.56 -9.23 12.01
CA ILE A 4 -25.29 -8.88 10.60
C ILE A 4 -24.30 -7.72 10.55
N LEU A 5 -24.46 -6.74 11.45
CA LEU A 5 -23.51 -5.62 11.61
C LEU A 5 -22.11 -6.12 12.02
N LEU A 6 -22.04 -7.07 12.97
CA LEU A 6 -20.77 -7.66 13.39
C LEU A 6 -20.10 -8.42 12.24
N LEU A 7 -20.89 -9.18 11.46
CA LEU A 7 -20.39 -9.93 10.31
C LEU A 7 -19.89 -8.99 9.21
N SER A 8 -20.59 -7.88 8.94
CA SER A 8 -20.17 -6.90 7.94
C SER A 8 -18.86 -6.22 8.35
N VAL A 9 -18.69 -5.90 9.63
CA VAL A 9 -17.44 -5.31 10.15
C VAL A 9 -16.28 -6.28 10.00
N LEU A 10 -16.45 -7.56 10.34
CA LEU A 10 -15.41 -8.58 10.18
C LEU A 10 -15.02 -8.81 8.71
N CYS A 11 -15.99 -8.69 7.80
CA CYS A 11 -15.75 -8.83 6.36
C CYS A 11 -14.78 -7.75 5.84
N VAL A 12 -14.90 -6.49 6.29
CA VAL A 12 -14.01 -5.39 5.88
C VAL A 12 -12.55 -5.70 6.21
N PHE A 13 -12.28 -6.27 7.39
CA PHE A 13 -10.92 -6.62 7.80
C PHE A 13 -10.33 -7.80 7.02
N ALA A 14 -11.16 -8.68 6.44
CA ALA A 14 -10.69 -9.84 5.67
C ALA A 14 -10.21 -9.47 4.25
N PHE A 15 -10.63 -8.32 3.70
CA PHE A 15 -10.33 -7.90 2.32
C PHE A 15 -9.36 -6.70 2.24
N GLY A 16 -8.67 -6.35 3.33
CA GLY A 16 -7.65 -5.31 3.31
C GLY A 16 -6.45 -5.69 2.44
N LYS A 17 -6.00 -4.78 1.58
CA LYS A 17 -4.77 -4.98 0.81
C LYS A 17 -3.55 -4.80 1.72
N PRO A 18 -2.53 -5.69 1.67
CA PRO A 18 -1.28 -5.46 2.37
C PRO A 18 -0.57 -4.22 1.80
N ILE A 19 0.17 -3.52 2.65
CA ILE A 19 0.92 -2.32 2.27
C ILE A 19 2.38 -2.71 2.01
N ILE A 20 2.90 -2.32 0.85
CA ILE A 20 4.32 -2.44 0.49
C ILE A 20 4.91 -1.03 0.46
N SER A 21 5.96 -0.80 1.25
CA SER A 21 6.72 0.45 1.19
C SER A 21 7.91 0.31 0.26
N VAL A 22 8.08 1.29 -0.63
CA VAL A 22 9.21 1.41 -1.53
C VAL A 22 9.89 2.76 -1.32
N SER A 23 11.19 2.82 -1.59
CA SER A 23 11.95 4.05 -1.34
C SER A 23 11.57 5.14 -2.32
N ILE A 24 11.55 4.83 -3.61
CA ILE A 24 11.46 5.81 -4.70
C ILE A 24 10.42 5.43 -5.75
N PRO A 25 9.88 6.39 -6.53
CA PRO A 25 8.82 6.13 -7.52
C PRO A 25 9.15 5.06 -8.57
N PRO A 26 10.38 4.94 -9.12
CA PRO A 26 10.71 3.88 -10.07
C PRO A 26 10.49 2.46 -9.52
N GLN A 27 10.65 2.24 -8.21
CA GLN A 27 10.39 0.93 -7.60
C GLN A 27 8.88 0.63 -7.56
N ALA A 28 8.04 1.64 -7.31
CA ALA A 28 6.58 1.49 -7.31
C ALA A 28 6.06 0.97 -8.66
N PHE A 29 6.63 1.44 -9.77
CA PHE A 29 6.26 1.00 -11.12
C PHE A 29 6.39 -0.53 -11.30
N PHE A 30 7.48 -1.12 -10.81
CA PHE A 30 7.69 -2.57 -10.92
C PHE A 30 6.77 -3.35 -9.99
N VAL A 31 6.57 -2.85 -8.76
CA VAL A 31 5.63 -3.47 -7.81
C VAL A 31 4.21 -3.46 -8.39
N GLU A 32 3.76 -2.35 -8.97
CA GLU A 32 2.44 -2.24 -9.61
C GLU A 32 2.29 -3.25 -10.77
N LYS A 33 3.32 -3.39 -11.61
CA LYS A 33 3.29 -4.36 -12.73
C LYS A 33 3.20 -5.81 -12.26
N ILE A 34 3.82 -6.16 -11.14
CA ILE A 34 3.84 -7.54 -10.61
C ILE A 34 2.58 -7.82 -9.79
N ALA A 35 2.28 -6.95 -8.84
CA ALA A 35 1.25 -7.15 -7.82
C ALA A 35 -0.14 -6.70 -8.29
N LYS A 36 -0.24 -5.86 -9.32
CA LYS A 36 -1.51 -5.29 -9.81
C LYS A 36 -2.31 -4.70 -8.64
N ASP A 37 -3.58 -5.07 -8.53
CA ASP A 37 -4.48 -4.57 -7.49
C ASP A 37 -4.35 -5.31 -6.15
N SER A 38 -3.39 -6.22 -5.98
CA SER A 38 -3.30 -7.05 -4.76
C SER A 38 -2.66 -6.35 -3.56
N VAL A 39 -2.01 -5.20 -3.76
CA VAL A 39 -1.29 -4.47 -2.70
C VAL A 39 -1.59 -2.98 -2.76
N GLU A 40 -1.31 -2.29 -1.67
CA GLU A 40 -1.24 -0.82 -1.61
C GLU A 40 0.22 -0.38 -1.52
N ILE A 41 0.63 0.60 -2.33
CA ILE A 41 2.04 1.02 -2.43
C ILE A 41 2.23 2.35 -1.70
N ASN A 42 3.12 2.36 -0.73
CA ASN A 42 3.56 3.56 -0.02
C ASN A 42 4.95 3.97 -0.52
N ILE A 43 5.10 5.19 -1.05
CA ILE A 43 6.39 5.71 -1.54
C ILE A 43 6.97 6.61 -0.46
N LEU A 44 8.16 6.26 0.04
CA LEU A 44 8.80 6.97 1.15
C LEU A 44 9.37 8.33 0.72
N ILE A 45 10.02 8.40 -0.43
CA ILE A 45 10.62 9.63 -0.97
C ILE A 45 9.71 10.19 -2.05
N PRO A 46 9.18 11.42 -1.88
CA PRO A 46 8.29 12.03 -2.86
C PRO A 46 9.01 12.34 -4.18
N PRO A 47 8.28 12.30 -5.31
CA PRO A 47 8.86 12.56 -6.62
C PRO A 47 9.49 13.96 -6.69
N ASN A 48 10.57 14.09 -7.44
CA ASN A 48 11.38 15.30 -7.60
C ASN A 48 12.20 15.72 -6.35
N SER A 49 12.29 14.85 -5.34
CA SER A 49 13.27 15.00 -4.25
C SER A 49 14.60 14.35 -4.64
N ASP A 50 15.71 14.86 -4.10
CA ASP A 50 17.00 14.17 -4.22
C ASP A 50 17.06 13.00 -3.23
N GLU A 51 16.78 11.81 -3.74
CA GLU A 51 16.78 10.55 -3.00
C GLU A 51 18.13 10.20 -2.36
N HIS A 52 19.24 10.75 -2.84
CA HIS A 52 20.58 10.50 -2.30
C HIS A 52 20.91 11.34 -1.07
N THR A 53 20.10 12.36 -0.77
CA THR A 53 20.29 13.27 0.37
C THR A 53 19.34 12.97 1.54
N MET A 54 18.45 11.99 1.38
CA MET A 54 17.47 11.61 2.39
C MET A 54 18.12 10.78 3.50
N GLU A 55 17.94 11.22 4.74
CA GLU A 55 18.26 10.46 5.94
C GLU A 55 17.01 9.68 6.41
N PHE A 56 17.20 8.44 6.88
CA PHE A 56 16.12 7.52 7.29
C PHE A 56 16.25 7.13 8.76
#